data_AF-A0A6J4Z546-F1
#
_entry.id   AF-A0A6J4Z546-F1
#
_cell.length_a   1.000
_cell.length_b   1.000
_cell.length_c   1.000
_cell.angle_alpha   90.00
_cell.angle_beta   90.00
_cell.angle_gamma   90.00
#
_symmetry.space_group_name_H-M   'P 1'
#
loop_
_entity.id
_entity.type
_entity.pdbx_description
1 polymer ?
#
loop_
_entity_poly.entity_id
_entity_poly.type
_entity_poly.pdbx_seq_one_letter_code
_entity_poly.pdbx_strand_id
1 'polypeptide(L)'
;MLGGGEYSFLDFISHLPLDWKAIVAVPREGELSDRLREKNIDTYPLPIPPIRPWHLTKILASLREYIRFCRKHRPKLIYANGSRAALYGGIVGQLIGLPVIWHCRTLHRDKLLDPILTTLNSCIIANSQATSKRISTRMQNKTRVVYNGIDIKWLQDDRVLKTDYVKDDWSVILIVARISRWKRHDIVLSAFEKAAYSDPNIHLICLGDEDNTENERYYNPKKGYF
;
A
#
# COMPACT_ATOMS: atom_id res chain seq x y z
N MET A 1 12.62 0.56 -1.62
CA MET A 1 12.09 0.49 -0.26
C MET A 1 10.60 0.22 -0.31
N LEU A 2 10.13 -0.72 0.52
CA LEU A 2 8.72 -1.04 0.64
C LEU A 2 7.93 0.01 1.44
N GLY A 3 6.73 0.32 0.97
CA GLY A 3 5.76 1.13 1.70
C GLY A 3 4.89 0.30 2.65
N GLY A 4 4.19 0.96 3.58
CA GLY A 4 3.32 0.26 4.56
C GLY A 4 2.20 -0.58 3.92
N GLY A 5 1.73 -0.22 2.72
CA GLY A 5 0.77 -1.02 1.97
C GLY A 5 1.35 -2.31 1.36
N GLU A 6 2.65 -2.35 1.12
CA GLU A 6 3.38 -3.54 0.63
C GLU A 6 3.74 -4.45 1.81
N TYR A 7 4.19 -3.89 2.94
CA TYR A 7 4.40 -4.66 4.17
C TYR A 7 3.13 -5.35 4.64
N SER A 8 2.02 -4.62 4.74
CA SER A 8 0.74 -5.23 5.14
C SER A 8 0.21 -6.22 4.09
N PHE A 9 0.58 -6.08 2.82
CA PHE A 9 0.23 -7.07 1.79
C PHE A 9 1.08 -8.34 1.92
N LEU A 10 2.39 -8.19 2.12
CA LEU A 10 3.30 -9.30 2.39
C LEU A 10 2.84 -10.09 3.61
N ASP A 11 2.54 -9.40 4.71
CA ASP A 11 2.05 -10.03 5.94
C ASP A 11 0.73 -10.78 5.71
N PHE A 12 -0.23 -10.16 5.04
CA PHE A 12 -1.50 -10.80 4.69
C PHE A 12 -1.32 -12.07 3.84
N ILE A 13 -0.54 -11.99 2.76
CA ILE A 13 -0.33 -13.13 1.84
C ILE A 13 0.46 -14.25 2.52
N SER A 14 1.35 -13.92 3.45
CA SER A 14 2.13 -14.89 4.21
C SER A 14 1.32 -15.70 5.23
N HIS A 15 0.15 -15.19 5.63
CA HIS A 15 -0.70 -15.77 6.66
C HIS A 15 -2.05 -16.24 6.12
N LEU A 16 -2.15 -16.47 4.81
CA LEU A 16 -3.36 -17.04 4.23
C LEU A 16 -3.61 -18.46 4.79
N PRO A 17 -4.88 -18.85 5.02
CA PRO A 17 -5.21 -20.22 5.38
C PRO A 17 -4.72 -21.21 4.33
N LEU A 18 -4.40 -22.45 4.74
CA LEU A 18 -3.82 -23.49 3.88
C LEU A 18 -4.71 -23.82 2.66
N ASP A 19 -6.01 -23.60 2.76
CA ASP A 19 -6.97 -23.81 1.65
C ASP A 19 -6.78 -22.79 0.50
N TRP A 20 -6.00 -21.73 0.73
CA TRP A 20 -5.71 -20.68 -0.22
C TRP A 20 -4.24 -20.68 -0.62
N LYS A 21 -3.98 -21.06 -1.87
CA LYS A 21 -2.66 -20.88 -2.49
C LYS A 21 -2.56 -19.50 -3.14
N ALA A 22 -1.65 -18.66 -2.66
CA ALA A 22 -1.35 -17.38 -3.30
C ALA A 22 -0.37 -17.54 -4.47
N ILE A 23 -0.67 -16.84 -5.56
CA ILE A 23 0.27 -16.55 -6.64
C ILE A 23 0.30 -15.04 -6.78
N VAL A 24 1.48 -14.44 -6.64
CA VAL A 24 1.65 -12.98 -6.63
C VAL A 24 2.26 -12.52 -7.95
N ALA A 25 1.59 -11.56 -8.57
CA ALA A 25 2.09 -10.85 -9.74
C ALA A 25 2.60 -9.47 -9.32
N VAL A 26 3.87 -9.17 -9.59
CA VAL A 26 4.48 -7.86 -9.27
C VAL A 26 4.71 -7.04 -10.54
N PRO A 27 4.49 -5.71 -10.53
CA PRO A 27 4.72 -4.87 -11.71
C PRO A 27 6.20 -4.85 -12.15
N ARG A 28 7.12 -5.03 -11.21
CA ARG A 28 8.56 -5.03 -11.40
C ARG A 28 9.19 -5.84 -10.27
N GLU A 29 10.29 -6.52 -10.57
CA GLU A 29 11.14 -7.18 -9.58
C GLU A 29 11.79 -6.17 -8.63
N GLY A 30 11.98 -6.57 -7.37
CA GLY A 30 12.67 -5.82 -6.33
C GLY A 30 12.38 -6.39 -4.93
N GLU A 31 12.53 -5.55 -3.90
CA GLU A 31 12.46 -5.97 -2.50
C GLU A 31 11.17 -6.76 -2.14
N LEU A 32 10.02 -6.42 -2.72
CA LEU A 32 8.76 -7.13 -2.45
C LEU A 32 8.80 -8.55 -3.01
N SER A 33 9.25 -8.72 -4.24
CA SER A 33 9.30 -10.04 -4.88
C SER A 33 10.33 -10.94 -4.22
N ASP A 34 11.45 -10.37 -3.75
CA ASP A 34 12.49 -11.12 -3.05
C ASP A 34 11.96 -11.67 -1.73
N ARG A 35 11.34 -10.81 -0.91
CA ARG A 35 10.71 -11.22 0.37
C ARG A 35 9.56 -12.23 0.20
N LEU A 36 8.78 -12.11 -0.89
CA LEU A 36 7.74 -13.10 -1.20
C LEU A 36 8.35 -14.47 -1.53
N ARG A 37 9.44 -14.51 -2.32
CA ARG A 37 10.14 -15.75 -2.66
C ARG A 37 10.84 -16.38 -1.45
N GLU A 38 11.42 -15.58 -0.56
CA GLU A 38 11.98 -16.06 0.72
C GLU A 38 10.94 -16.79 1.58
N LYS A 39 9.67 -16.40 1.46
CA LYS A 39 8.52 -17.05 2.10
C LYS A 39 7.89 -18.18 1.26
N ASN A 40 8.58 -18.62 0.20
CA ASN A 40 8.12 -19.66 -0.73
C ASN A 40 6.78 -19.34 -1.42
N ILE A 41 6.52 -18.07 -1.72
CA ILE A 41 5.30 -17.63 -2.41
C ILE A 41 5.59 -17.48 -3.91
N ASP A 42 4.80 -18.18 -4.73
CA ASP A 42 4.90 -18.17 -6.19
C ASP A 42 4.77 -16.73 -6.73
N THR A 43 5.89 -16.14 -7.15
CA THR A 43 5.96 -14.72 -7.52
C THR A 43 6.47 -14.52 -8.94
N TYR A 44 5.71 -13.79 -9.76
CA TYR A 44 5.99 -13.58 -11.17
C TYR A 44 5.96 -12.09 -11.54
N PRO A 45 6.82 -11.65 -12.47
CA PRO A 45 6.70 -10.32 -13.04
C PRO A 45 5.48 -10.26 -13.96
N LEU A 46 4.66 -9.21 -13.78
CA LEU A 46 3.55 -8.87 -14.66
C LEU A 46 3.44 -7.35 -14.75
N PRO A 47 4.09 -6.73 -15.74
CA PRO A 47 4.11 -5.28 -15.86
C PRO A 47 2.70 -4.70 -16.05
N ILE A 48 2.35 -3.71 -15.21
CA ILE A 48 1.13 -2.90 -15.34
C ILE A 48 1.50 -1.43 -15.58
N PRO A 49 1.62 -1.00 -16.86
CA PRO A 49 2.16 0.31 -17.17
C PRO A 49 1.28 1.46 -16.64
N PRO A 50 1.85 2.66 -16.42
CA PRO A 50 1.07 3.84 -16.07
C PRO A 50 -0.02 4.13 -17.12
N ILE A 51 -1.17 4.60 -16.65
CA ILE A 51 -2.32 4.91 -17.51
C ILE A 51 -2.08 6.28 -18.14
N ARG A 52 -1.55 6.31 -19.37
CA ARG A 52 -1.34 7.53 -20.16
C ARG A 52 -1.74 7.26 -21.62
N PRO A 53 -2.27 8.24 -22.37
CA PRO A 53 -2.75 8.02 -23.73
C PRO A 53 -1.71 7.38 -24.67
N TRP A 54 -0.45 7.79 -24.59
CA TRP A 54 0.65 7.26 -25.39
C TRP A 54 1.16 5.87 -24.97
N HIS A 55 0.64 5.28 -23.89
CA HIS A 55 0.97 3.92 -23.48
C HIS A 55 -0.08 2.90 -23.92
N LEU A 56 -1.07 3.27 -24.75
CA LEU A 56 -2.19 2.40 -25.14
C LEU A 56 -1.75 1.01 -25.63
N THR A 57 -0.74 0.93 -26.50
CA THR A 57 -0.22 -0.36 -26.99
C THR A 57 0.38 -1.21 -25.86
N LYS A 58 1.10 -0.59 -24.92
CA LYS A 58 1.65 -1.25 -23.73
C LYS A 58 0.54 -1.70 -22.77
N ILE A 59 -0.51 -0.90 -22.61
CA ILE A 59 -1.69 -1.24 -21.80
C ILE A 59 -2.37 -2.48 -22.38
N LEU A 60 -2.65 -2.50 -23.69
CA LEU A 60 -3.27 -3.64 -24.36
C LEU A 60 -2.39 -4.90 -24.30
N ALA A 61 -1.08 -4.75 -24.47
CA ALA A 61 -0.13 -5.86 -24.34
C ALA A 61 -0.15 -6.45 -22.92
N SER A 62 -0.12 -5.58 -21.90
CA SER A 62 -0.21 -5.96 -20.48
C SER A 62 -1.52 -6.67 -20.16
N LEU A 63 -2.67 -6.18 -20.66
CA LEU A 63 -3.96 -6.87 -20.49
C LEU A 63 -3.97 -8.26 -21.12
N ARG A 64 -3.42 -8.42 -22.33
CA ARG A 64 -3.28 -9.74 -22.99
C ARG A 64 -2.37 -10.68 -22.21
N GLU A 65 -1.27 -10.17 -21.68
CA GLU A 65 -0.35 -10.93 -20.84
C GLU A 65 -1.00 -11.36 -19.53
N TYR A 66 -1.75 -10.47 -18.87
CA TYR A 66 -2.50 -10.77 -17.66
C TYR A 66 -3.58 -11.84 -17.93
N ILE A 67 -4.33 -11.75 -19.04
CA ILE A 67 -5.27 -12.81 -19.43
C ILE A 67 -4.56 -14.15 -19.63
N ARG A 68 -3.40 -14.17 -20.32
CA ARG A 68 -2.59 -15.38 -20.50
C ARG A 68 -2.10 -15.94 -19.16
N PHE A 69 -1.66 -15.07 -18.25
CA PHE A 69 -1.25 -15.43 -16.90
C PHE A 69 -2.40 -16.09 -16.12
N CYS A 70 -3.59 -15.48 -16.11
CA CYS A 70 -4.77 -16.06 -15.47
C CYS A 70 -5.18 -17.40 -16.12
N ARG A 71 -5.09 -17.55 -17.44
CA ARG A 71 -5.40 -18.82 -18.12
C ARG A 71 -4.41 -19.93 -17.77
N LYS A 72 -3.12 -19.59 -17.63
CA LYS A 72 -2.05 -20.52 -17.24
C LYS A 72 -2.22 -21.00 -15.80
N HIS A 73 -2.44 -20.06 -14.87
CA HIS A 73 -2.46 -20.36 -13.43
C HIS A 73 -3.87 -20.67 -12.88
N ARG A 74 -4.92 -20.42 -13.66
CA ARG A 74 -6.33 -20.70 -13.35
C ARG A 74 -6.77 -20.23 -11.95
N PRO A 75 -6.52 -18.96 -11.57
CA PRO A 75 -6.94 -18.45 -10.28
C PRO A 75 -8.48 -18.44 -10.18
N LYS A 76 -9.00 -18.58 -8.97
CA LYS A 76 -10.45 -18.46 -8.69
C LYS A 76 -10.88 -17.03 -8.35
N LEU A 77 -9.92 -16.17 -8.04
CA LEU A 77 -10.12 -14.81 -7.54
C LEU A 77 -8.89 -13.97 -7.90
N ILE A 78 -9.10 -12.70 -8.24
CA ILE A 78 -8.02 -11.73 -8.37
C ILE A 78 -8.06 -10.80 -7.15
N TYR A 79 -6.93 -10.69 -6.44
CA TYR A 79 -6.76 -9.73 -5.36
C TYR A 79 -5.84 -8.59 -5.82
N ALA A 80 -6.38 -7.39 -5.90
CA ALA A 80 -5.68 -6.21 -6.37
C ALA A 80 -5.26 -5.31 -5.19
N ASN A 81 -3.96 -5.30 -4.88
CA ASN A 81 -3.38 -4.39 -3.89
C ASN A 81 -3.13 -3.01 -4.50
N GLY A 82 -4.13 -2.12 -4.42
CA GLY A 82 -4.05 -0.73 -4.90
C GLY A 82 -4.75 -0.47 -6.24
N SER A 83 -4.98 0.82 -6.53
CA SER A 83 -5.87 1.28 -7.60
C SER A 83 -5.46 0.85 -9.01
N ARG A 84 -4.14 0.83 -9.31
CA ARG A 84 -3.66 0.42 -10.65
C ARG A 84 -3.87 -1.08 -10.88
N ALA A 85 -3.51 -1.91 -9.91
CA ALA A 85 -3.80 -3.33 -9.94
C ALA A 85 -5.30 -3.59 -10.06
N ALA A 86 -6.14 -2.79 -9.38
CA ALA A 86 -7.59 -2.92 -9.41
C ALA A 86 -8.22 -2.52 -10.76
N LEU A 87 -7.59 -1.60 -11.49
CA LEU A 87 -8.03 -1.26 -12.84
C LEU A 87 -7.73 -2.42 -13.81
N TYR A 88 -6.49 -2.86 -13.87
CA TYR A 88 -6.07 -3.93 -14.78
C TYR A 88 -6.73 -5.26 -14.42
N GLY A 89 -6.68 -5.63 -13.14
CA GLY A 89 -7.32 -6.82 -12.60
C GLY A 89 -8.83 -6.78 -12.76
N GLY A 90 -9.46 -5.62 -12.56
CA GLY A 90 -10.89 -5.41 -12.80
C GLY A 90 -11.28 -5.64 -14.26
N ILE A 91 -10.57 -5.02 -15.22
CA ILE A 91 -10.81 -5.22 -16.65
C ILE A 91 -10.63 -6.70 -17.03
N VAL A 92 -9.51 -7.31 -16.60
CA VAL A 92 -9.24 -8.72 -16.89
C VAL A 92 -10.30 -9.62 -16.29
N GLY A 93 -10.64 -9.43 -15.01
CA GLY A 93 -11.66 -10.20 -14.30
C GLY A 93 -13.01 -10.17 -15.00
N GLN A 94 -13.45 -9.00 -15.48
CA GLN A 94 -14.67 -8.89 -16.29
C GLN A 94 -14.57 -9.68 -17.61
N LEU A 95 -13.43 -9.61 -18.31
CA LEU A 95 -13.23 -10.30 -19.59
C LEU A 95 -13.17 -11.83 -19.49
N ILE A 96 -12.73 -12.37 -18.33
CA ILE A 96 -12.57 -13.82 -18.14
C ILE A 96 -13.50 -14.40 -17.06
N GLY A 97 -14.44 -13.61 -16.55
CA GLY A 97 -15.44 -14.05 -15.56
C GLY A 97 -14.88 -14.38 -14.18
N LEU A 98 -13.82 -13.69 -13.73
CA LEU A 98 -13.27 -13.86 -12.39
C LEU A 98 -13.70 -12.73 -11.44
N PRO A 99 -14.07 -13.06 -10.20
CA PRO A 99 -14.29 -12.05 -9.17
C PRO A 99 -12.98 -11.31 -8.86
N VAL A 100 -13.09 -10.02 -8.57
CA VAL A 100 -11.94 -9.16 -8.26
C VAL A 100 -12.18 -8.42 -6.95
N ILE A 101 -11.22 -8.53 -6.04
CA ILE A 101 -11.18 -7.74 -4.80
C ILE A 101 -10.21 -6.59 -4.98
N TRP A 102 -10.70 -5.37 -4.82
CA TRP A 102 -9.84 -4.20 -4.71
C TRP A 102 -9.56 -3.89 -3.24
N HIS A 103 -8.30 -3.95 -2.82
CA HIS A 103 -7.88 -3.42 -1.52
C HIS A 103 -7.52 -1.93 -1.66
N CYS A 104 -8.44 -1.07 -1.21
CA CYS A 104 -8.28 0.37 -1.14
C CYS A 104 -7.59 0.76 0.18
N ARG A 105 -6.37 1.31 0.07
CA ARG A 105 -5.55 1.74 1.21
C ARG A 105 -5.32 3.25 1.28
N THR A 106 -5.79 3.99 0.29
CA THR A 106 -5.54 5.44 0.16
C THR A 106 -6.80 6.23 0.48
N LEU A 107 -6.66 7.27 1.31
CA LEU A 107 -7.77 8.16 1.66
C LEU A 107 -8.16 9.10 0.52
N HIS A 108 -7.20 9.46 -0.34
CA HIS A 108 -7.39 10.49 -1.36
C HIS A 108 -8.27 10.03 -2.52
N ARG A 109 -9.47 10.61 -2.64
CA ARG A 109 -10.45 10.32 -3.69
C ARG A 109 -9.97 10.72 -5.08
N ASP A 110 -10.02 9.79 -6.02
CA ASP A 110 -9.90 10.07 -7.45
C ASP A 110 -11.30 10.14 -8.06
N LYS A 111 -11.77 11.35 -8.39
CA LYS A 111 -13.13 11.58 -8.86
C LYS A 111 -13.44 10.86 -10.18
N LEU A 112 -12.43 10.59 -11.00
CA LEU A 112 -12.59 9.96 -12.32
C LEU A 112 -12.37 8.44 -12.22
N LEU A 113 -11.33 8.02 -11.50
CA LEU A 113 -10.94 6.63 -11.43
C LEU A 113 -11.78 5.82 -10.45
N ASP A 114 -12.20 6.38 -9.31
CA ASP A 114 -12.93 5.63 -8.29
C ASP A 114 -14.28 5.07 -8.79
N PRO A 115 -15.13 5.82 -9.53
CA PRO A 115 -16.35 5.26 -10.10
C PRO A 115 -16.08 4.05 -11.01
N ILE A 116 -14.98 4.10 -11.78
CA ILE A 116 -14.58 3.01 -12.68
C ILE A 116 -14.13 1.79 -11.84
N LEU A 117 -13.22 2.00 -10.89
CA LEU A 117 -12.71 0.93 -10.03
C LEU A 117 -13.81 0.28 -9.20
N THR A 118 -14.68 1.10 -8.61
CA THR A 118 -15.81 0.60 -7.84
C THR A 118 -16.76 -0.17 -8.73
N THR A 119 -16.90 0.11 -10.02
CA THR A 119 -17.77 -0.68 -10.91
C THR A 119 -17.11 -2.00 -11.32
N LEU A 120 -15.85 -1.96 -11.73
CA LEU A 120 -15.12 -3.12 -12.27
C LEU A 120 -14.89 -4.24 -11.25
N ASN A 121 -14.71 -3.90 -9.97
CA ASN A 121 -14.34 -4.85 -8.93
C ASN A 121 -15.57 -5.41 -8.19
N SER A 122 -15.55 -6.70 -7.88
CA SER A 122 -16.66 -7.41 -7.22
C SER A 122 -16.79 -7.05 -5.75
N CYS A 123 -15.67 -6.79 -5.06
CA CYS A 123 -15.61 -6.41 -3.65
C CYS A 123 -14.54 -5.36 -3.43
N ILE A 124 -14.76 -4.47 -2.46
CA ILE A 124 -13.82 -3.43 -2.06
C ILE A 124 -13.49 -3.63 -0.60
N ILE A 125 -12.21 -3.85 -0.30
CA ILE A 125 -11.71 -3.87 1.08
C ILE A 125 -11.08 -2.50 1.35
N ALA A 126 -11.58 -1.80 2.36
CA ALA A 126 -11.01 -0.56 2.86
C ALA A 126 -10.24 -0.85 4.15
N ASN A 127 -9.00 -0.34 4.24
CA ASN A 127 -8.15 -0.55 5.42
C ASN A 127 -8.59 0.23 6.67
N SER A 128 -9.62 1.08 6.57
CA SER A 128 -10.16 1.86 7.67
C SER A 128 -11.55 2.41 7.34
N GLN A 129 -12.27 2.90 8.36
CA GLN A 129 -13.51 3.66 8.18
C GLN A 129 -13.29 4.97 7.42
N ALA A 130 -12.15 5.63 7.59
CA ALA A 130 -11.84 6.86 6.84
C ALA A 130 -11.74 6.56 5.33
N THR A 131 -11.07 5.46 4.98
CA THR A 131 -10.94 5.00 3.59
C THR A 131 -12.27 4.51 3.01
N SER A 132 -13.15 3.86 3.80
CA SER A 132 -14.47 3.42 3.32
C SER A 132 -15.39 4.59 2.98
N LYS A 133 -15.32 5.69 3.74
CA LYS A 133 -16.11 6.92 3.50
C LYS A 133 -15.79 7.61 2.18
N ARG A 134 -14.60 7.36 1.59
CA ARG A 134 -14.25 7.83 0.25
C ARG A 134 -15.10 7.15 -0.83
N ILE A 135 -15.48 5.90 -0.62
CA ILE A 135 -16.24 5.11 -1.58
C ILE A 135 -17.68 5.63 -1.62
N SER A 136 -18.22 5.75 -2.84
CA SER A 136 -19.60 6.21 -3.03
C SER A 136 -20.58 5.38 -2.20
N THR A 137 -21.56 6.05 -1.59
CA THR A 137 -22.64 5.41 -0.82
C THR A 137 -23.37 4.32 -1.62
N ARG A 138 -23.48 4.49 -2.94
CA ARG A 138 -24.07 3.50 -3.86
C ARG A 138 -23.34 2.17 -3.90
N MET A 139 -22.06 2.14 -3.53
CA MET A 139 -21.19 0.96 -3.61
C MET A 139 -20.85 0.39 -2.23
N GLN A 140 -21.53 0.85 -1.17
CA GLN A 140 -21.27 0.40 0.20
C GLN A 140 -21.70 -1.05 0.42
N ASN A 141 -22.71 -1.54 -0.32
CA ASN A 141 -23.15 -2.94 -0.27
C ASN A 141 -22.02 -3.95 -0.55
N LYS A 142 -21.01 -3.58 -1.35
CA LYS A 142 -19.82 -4.39 -1.66
C LYS A 142 -18.51 -3.87 -1.06
N THR A 143 -18.60 -2.87 -0.18
CA THR A 143 -17.45 -2.33 0.54
C THR A 143 -17.40 -2.92 1.94
N ARG A 144 -16.22 -3.37 2.36
CA ARG A 144 -15.97 -3.95 3.69
C ARG A 144 -14.77 -3.27 4.31
N VAL A 145 -14.85 -2.95 5.59
CA VAL A 145 -13.72 -2.42 6.35
C VAL A 145 -12.99 -3.59 6.98
N VAL A 146 -11.72 -3.74 6.64
CA VAL A 146 -10.82 -4.73 7.24
C VAL A 146 -9.54 -4.00 7.58
N TYR A 147 -9.25 -3.85 8.87
CA TYR A 147 -8.02 -3.20 9.32
C TYR A 147 -6.80 -4.06 8.99
N ASN A 148 -5.64 -3.42 8.84
CA ASN A 148 -4.39 -4.15 8.70
C ASN A 148 -4.13 -4.96 9.99
N GLY A 149 -3.78 -6.23 9.83
CA GLY A 149 -3.22 -7.03 10.92
C GLY A 149 -1.79 -6.59 11.24
N ILE A 150 -1.38 -6.86 12.48
CA ILE A 150 0.00 -6.76 12.95
C ILE A 150 0.25 -8.03 13.75
N ASP A 151 1.39 -8.69 13.52
CA ASP A 151 1.81 -9.83 14.34
C ASP A 151 2.17 -9.36 15.75
N ILE A 152 1.36 -9.76 16.73
CA ILE A 152 1.54 -9.39 18.13
C ILE A 152 2.74 -10.12 18.73
N LYS A 153 3.13 -11.29 18.19
CA LYS A 153 4.28 -12.04 18.71
C LYS A 153 5.58 -11.28 18.54
N TRP A 154 5.74 -10.57 17.41
CA TRP A 154 6.88 -9.70 17.19
C TRP A 154 6.95 -8.53 18.19
N LEU A 155 5.79 -8.01 18.63
CA LEU A 155 5.75 -6.95 19.65
C LEU A 155 6.15 -7.44 21.05
N GLN A 156 6.12 -8.75 21.27
CA GLN A 156 6.47 -9.41 22.53
C GLN A 156 7.84 -10.11 22.43
N ASP A 157 8.61 -9.81 21.40
CA ASP A 157 9.90 -10.45 21.18
C ASP A 157 10.97 -9.84 22.11
N ASP A 158 11.31 -10.56 23.18
CA ASP A 158 12.31 -10.15 24.18
C ASP A 158 13.72 -9.95 23.60
N ARG A 159 13.97 -10.37 22.34
CA ARG A 159 15.21 -10.08 21.62
C ARG A 159 15.29 -8.64 21.14
N VAL A 160 14.18 -7.89 21.11
CA VAL A 160 14.15 -6.47 20.78
C VAL A 160 14.64 -5.68 21.99
N LEU A 161 15.96 -5.46 22.02
CA LEU A 161 16.61 -4.72 23.09
C LEU A 161 16.49 -3.21 22.89
N LYS A 162 16.39 -2.47 24.00
CA LYS A 162 16.56 -1.02 23.98
C LYS A 162 17.93 -0.69 23.40
N THR A 163 17.97 0.27 22.50
CA THR A 163 19.24 0.72 21.90
C THR A 163 20.05 1.54 22.90
N ASP A 164 21.37 1.34 22.92
CA ASP A 164 22.32 2.06 23.79
C ASP A 164 22.36 3.57 23.51
N TYR A 165 21.88 4.01 22.33
CA TYR A 165 21.84 5.43 21.97
C TYR A 165 20.70 6.20 22.68
N VAL A 166 19.75 5.50 23.30
CA VAL A 166 18.66 6.11 24.07
C VAL A 166 18.92 5.89 25.55
N LYS A 167 19.15 6.98 26.30
CA LYS A 167 19.40 6.89 27.74
C LYS A 167 18.13 6.60 28.53
N ASP A 168 18.27 6.17 29.78
CA ASP A 168 17.15 5.82 30.66
C ASP A 168 16.39 7.04 31.20
N ASP A 169 17.06 8.18 31.29
CA ASP A 169 16.51 9.47 31.72
C ASP A 169 15.81 10.25 30.60
N TRP A 170 15.89 9.78 29.35
CA TRP A 170 15.29 10.45 28.20
C TRP A 170 13.78 10.22 28.09
N SER A 171 13.05 11.30 27.87
CA SER A 171 11.67 11.27 27.37
C SER A 171 11.67 11.36 25.85
N VAL A 172 11.46 10.25 25.15
CA VAL A 172 11.60 10.20 23.69
C VAL A 172 10.26 10.41 22.98
N ILE A 173 10.22 11.39 22.09
CA ILE A 173 9.20 11.54 21.05
C ILE A 173 9.72 10.81 19.80
N LEU A 174 9.05 9.74 19.39
CA LEU A 174 9.44 8.95 18.23
C LEU A 174 8.47 9.20 17.05
N ILE A 175 9.02 9.56 15.89
CA ILE A 175 8.31 9.54 14.61
C ILE A 175 8.82 8.38 13.78
N VAL A 176 7.92 7.48 13.37
CA VAL A 176 8.22 6.42 12.40
C VAL A 176 7.42 6.66 11.12
N ALA A 177 8.05 7.32 10.14
CA ALA A 177 7.40 7.64 8.87
C ALA A 177 8.43 7.96 7.79
N ARG A 178 8.13 7.60 6.54
CA ARG A 178 8.88 8.12 5.38
C ARG A 178 8.90 9.65 5.41
N ILE A 179 10.04 10.24 5.10
CA ILE A 179 10.22 11.69 5.08
C ILE A 179 9.50 12.22 3.84
N SER A 180 8.33 12.82 4.05
CA SER A 180 7.51 13.45 3.01
C SER A 180 6.68 14.61 3.57
N ARG A 181 6.20 15.50 2.69
CA ARG A 181 5.34 16.63 3.11
C ARG A 181 4.05 16.13 3.77
N TRP A 182 3.50 15.02 3.28
CA TRP A 182 2.28 14.43 3.84
C TRP A 182 2.43 13.86 5.25
N LYS A 183 3.67 13.56 5.66
CA LYS A 183 3.97 13.05 7.01
C LYS A 183 4.23 14.15 8.03
N ARG A 184 4.26 15.41 7.57
CA ARG A 184 4.29 16.60 8.40
C ARG A 184 5.38 16.60 9.49
N HIS A 185 6.59 16.18 9.11
CA HIS A 185 7.77 16.27 9.97
C HIS A 185 8.02 17.72 10.43
N ASP A 186 7.64 18.72 9.60
CA ASP A 186 7.65 20.14 9.95
C ASP A 186 6.87 20.44 11.23
N ILE A 187 5.66 19.88 11.37
CA ILE A 187 4.83 20.09 12.57
C ILE A 187 5.53 19.53 13.81
N VAL A 188 6.08 18.31 13.71
CA VAL A 188 6.70 17.67 14.87
C VAL A 188 7.97 18.40 15.29
N LEU A 189 8.77 18.88 14.34
CA LEU A 189 9.94 19.71 14.63
C LEU A 189 9.55 21.02 15.34
N SER A 190 8.54 21.74 14.84
CA SER A 190 8.05 22.97 15.48
C SER A 190 7.44 22.73 16.87
N ALA A 191 6.83 21.58 17.10
CA ALA A 191 6.33 21.20 18.42
C ALA A 191 7.48 20.82 19.36
N PHE A 192 8.46 20.07 18.86
CA PHE A 192 9.63 19.65 19.61
C PHE A 192 10.49 20.82 20.07
N GLU A 193 10.69 21.84 19.23
CA GLU A 193 11.44 23.05 19.59
C GLU A 193 10.90 23.69 20.89
N LYS A 194 9.58 23.75 21.04
CA LYS A 194 8.92 24.28 22.25
C LYS A 194 9.08 23.35 23.46
N ALA A 195 8.97 22.05 23.23
CA ALA A 195 9.12 21.04 24.28
C ALA A 195 10.56 21.00 24.82
N ALA A 196 11.54 20.98 23.92
CA ALA A 196 12.97 20.95 24.25
C ALA A 196 13.44 22.19 25.02
N TYR A 197 12.78 23.35 24.82
CA TYR A 197 13.04 24.54 25.63
C TYR A 197 12.58 24.38 27.09
N SER A 198 11.52 23.60 27.32
CA SER A 198 10.91 23.43 28.65
C SER A 198 11.57 22.31 29.45
N ASP A 199 12.09 21.27 28.78
CA ASP A 199 12.76 20.13 29.41
C ASP A 199 13.88 19.61 28.50
N PRO A 200 15.16 19.71 28.92
CA PRO A 200 16.30 19.24 28.14
C PRO A 200 16.38 17.70 28.03
N ASN A 201 15.60 16.96 28.82
CA ASN A 201 15.53 15.50 28.74
C ASN A 201 14.55 14.99 27.68
N ILE A 202 13.83 15.89 26.99
CA ILE A 202 12.96 15.50 25.87
C ILE A 202 13.82 15.39 24.60
N HIS A 203 13.76 14.23 23.95
CA HIS A 203 14.49 13.96 22.71
C HIS A 203 13.55 13.58 21.58
N LEU A 204 13.78 14.11 20.38
CA LEU A 204 13.06 13.72 19.17
C LEU A 204 13.91 12.75 18.35
N ILE A 205 13.32 11.60 18.01
CA ILE A 205 13.92 10.62 17.09
C ILE A 205 13.02 10.49 15.86
N CYS A 206 13.60 10.71 14.68
CA CYS A 206 12.92 10.55 13.39
C CYS A 206 13.47 9.32 12.67
N LEU A 207 12.63 8.29 12.50
CA LEU A 207 12.95 7.06 11.77
C LEU A 207 12.16 7.00 10.46
N GLY A 208 12.88 7.02 9.35
CA GLY A 208 12.33 6.82 8.02
C GLY A 208 13.27 7.29 6.93
N ASP A 209 12.98 6.85 5.71
CA ASP A 209 13.75 7.18 4.51
C ASP A 209 12.99 8.18 3.63
N GLU A 210 13.66 8.76 2.64
CA GLU A 210 13.06 9.70 1.68
C GLU A 210 11.90 9.08 0.91
N ASP A 211 10.81 9.84 0.73
CA ASP A 211 9.72 9.46 -0.14
C ASP A 211 10.05 9.73 -1.62
N ASN A 212 10.78 8.80 -2.24
CA ASN A 212 11.11 8.84 -3.67
C ASN A 212 9.88 8.95 -4.61
N THR A 213 8.66 8.69 -4.12
CA THR A 213 7.42 8.81 -4.90
C THR A 213 6.77 10.19 -4.84
N GLU A 214 7.22 11.06 -3.94
CA GLU A 214 6.73 12.44 -3.81
C GLU A 214 7.25 13.31 -4.97
N ASN A 215 8.51 13.15 -5.36
CA ASN A 215 9.12 13.91 -6.46
C ASN A 215 8.42 13.68 -7.82
N GLU A 216 7.85 12.48 -8.07
CA GLU A 216 7.12 12.17 -9.30
C GLU A 216 5.69 12.75 -9.36
N ARG A 217 5.07 13.05 -8.21
CA ARG A 217 3.67 13.54 -8.13
C ARG A 217 3.56 15.06 -8.01
N TYR A 218 4.64 15.75 -7.64
CA TYR A 218 4.58 17.15 -7.19
C TYR A 218 5.36 18.17 -8.01
N TYR A 219 5.93 17.82 -9.17
CA TYR A 219 6.38 18.84 -10.13
C TYR A 219 5.17 19.47 -10.86
N ASN A 220 4.35 20.21 -10.12
CA ASN A 220 3.46 21.24 -10.65
C ASN A 220 3.63 22.50 -9.79
N PRO A 221 4.48 23.46 -10.20
CA PRO A 221 4.79 24.66 -9.42
C PRO A 221 3.60 25.62 -9.20
N LYS A 222 2.40 25.29 -9.70
CA LYS A 222 1.21 26.18 -9.63
C LYS A 222 0.22 25.86 -8.52
N LYS A 223 0.48 24.90 -7.63
CA LYS A 223 -0.41 24.64 -6.48
C LYS A 223 0.37 24.66 -5.18
N GLY A 224 0.60 25.86 -4.69
CA GLY A 224 0.88 26.08 -3.27
C GLY A 224 -0.35 25.65 -2.46
N TYR A 225 -0.14 24.77 -1.50
CA TYR A 225 -1.13 24.40 -0.52
C TYR A 225 -0.62 24.91 0.83
N PHE A 226 -1.13 26.07 1.23
CA PHE A 226 -1.40 26.37 2.65
C PHE A 226 -2.76 25.77 3.00
#